data_AF-A0A3M8EE36-F1
#
_entry.id   AF-A0A3M8EE36-F1
#
_cell.length_a   1.000
_cell.length_b   1.000
_cell.length_c   1.000
_cell.angle_alpha   90.00
_cell.angle_beta   90.00
_cell.angle_gamma   90.00
#
_symmetry.space_group_name_H-M   'P 1'
#
loop_
_entity.id
_entity.type
_entity.pdbx_description
1 polymer ?
#
loop_
_entity_poly.entity_id
_entity_poly.type
_entity_poly.pdbx_seq_one_letter_code
_entity_poly.pdbx_strand_id
1 'polypeptide(L)'
;MWSIDIPGNAGYNPWSGPLIPPAIGEINPNFGVNNLDYTARFGGTSHSCSVVAGVVALVLSVNPTLTPQQVFDILISTANQVGGYTYTNGRCNEMGYGRVNAHHAVVAAIRALPLSGPSNICGQGTYTYTINLPNNIPVSWNVSSDIRIVSEQNNSVTVERNPNTYYMYTDSYIVADVGEPYNSSYERKDIITWKQGSIRTTDLIDISSSPDDYGQPYRYTAQLKGDLLYRLPRAPEWSVSAGLNLEFNDGTMIRFTSNSLEGE
;
A
#
# COMPACT_ATOMS: atom_id res chain seq x y z
N MET A 1 19.97 -30.82 5.78
CA MET A 1 20.40 -29.46 5.38
C MET A 1 21.68 -29.14 6.13
N TRP A 2 22.63 -28.43 5.52
CA TRP A 2 23.87 -28.06 6.21
C TRP A 2 23.62 -26.84 7.11
N SER A 3 24.03 -26.93 8.38
CA SER A 3 24.00 -25.83 9.34
C SER A 3 25.38 -25.65 9.98
N ILE A 4 25.66 -24.44 10.47
CA ILE A 4 26.86 -24.13 11.26
C ILE A 4 26.56 -24.57 12.71
N ASP A 5 26.84 -25.83 13.00
CA ASP A 5 26.80 -26.39 14.36
C ASP A 5 27.94 -27.41 14.48
N ILE A 6 28.53 -27.50 15.67
CA ILE A 6 29.70 -28.34 15.94
C ILE A 6 29.22 -29.80 16.00
N PRO A 7 29.78 -30.73 15.19
CA PRO A 7 29.46 -32.13 15.30
C PRO A 7 29.90 -32.74 16.65
N GLY A 8 29.12 -33.68 17.20
CA GLY A 8 29.50 -34.47 18.37
C GLY A 8 28.87 -34.01 19.69
N ASN A 9 29.36 -34.54 20.82
CA ASN A 9 28.74 -34.37 22.14
C ASN A 9 28.87 -32.93 22.71
N ALA A 10 29.69 -32.10 22.08
CA ALA A 10 29.88 -30.69 22.43
C ALA A 10 28.96 -29.74 21.65
N GLY A 11 28.29 -30.22 20.58
CA GLY A 11 27.31 -29.46 19.81
C GLY A 11 25.88 -29.62 20.30
N TYR A 12 24.98 -28.76 19.80
CA TYR A 12 23.56 -28.80 20.15
C TYR A 12 22.77 -29.88 19.39
N ASN A 13 23.41 -30.60 18.47
CA ASN A 13 22.82 -31.72 17.74
C ASN A 13 23.59 -33.05 17.93
N PRO A 14 23.66 -33.60 19.16
CA PRO A 14 24.43 -34.81 19.46
C PRO A 14 23.75 -36.11 19.01
N TRP A 15 22.58 -36.05 18.36
CA TRP A 15 21.73 -37.22 18.14
C TRP A 15 22.28 -38.16 17.05
N SER A 16 22.32 -39.46 17.37
CA SER A 16 22.79 -40.57 16.51
C SER A 16 21.66 -41.54 16.11
N GLY A 17 20.39 -41.12 16.26
CA GLY A 17 19.23 -41.95 15.98
C GLY A 17 19.00 -42.21 14.48
N PRO A 18 18.45 -43.38 14.09
CA PRO A 18 18.32 -43.82 12.69
C PRO A 18 17.25 -43.07 11.85
N LEU A 19 16.60 -42.04 12.41
CA LEU A 19 15.40 -41.41 11.83
C LEU A 19 15.59 -39.98 11.30
N ILE A 20 16.80 -39.42 11.32
CA ILE A 20 17.04 -38.06 10.79
C ILE A 20 18.30 -38.07 9.92
N PRO A 21 18.24 -37.47 8.71
CA PRO A 21 19.39 -37.27 7.84
C PRO A 21 20.60 -36.73 8.61
N PRO A 22 21.83 -37.10 8.21
CA PRO A 22 22.10 -37.78 6.96
C PRO A 22 21.98 -39.31 7.06
N ALA A 23 21.77 -39.99 5.94
CA ALA A 23 21.57 -41.45 5.91
C ALA A 23 22.70 -42.19 6.65
N ILE A 24 22.42 -43.40 7.17
CA ILE A 24 23.48 -44.27 7.70
C ILE A 24 24.54 -44.46 6.60
N GLY A 25 25.72 -43.85 6.77
CA GLY A 25 26.82 -43.87 5.80
C GLY A 25 27.20 -42.53 5.16
N GLU A 26 26.47 -41.43 5.41
CA GLU A 26 26.89 -40.11 4.93
C GLU A 26 28.06 -39.54 5.75
N ILE A 27 29.10 -39.11 5.05
CA ILE A 27 30.38 -38.66 5.62
C ILE A 27 30.31 -37.13 5.82
N ASN A 28 30.21 -36.67 7.06
CA ASN A 28 30.56 -35.29 7.39
C ASN A 28 32.02 -35.04 6.98
N PRO A 29 32.41 -33.82 6.56
CA PRO A 29 33.81 -33.52 6.25
C PRO A 29 34.69 -33.96 7.43
N ASN A 30 35.53 -34.96 7.22
CA ASN A 30 36.39 -35.55 8.26
C ASN A 30 37.85 -35.07 8.12
N PHE A 31 38.11 -34.18 7.16
CA PHE A 31 39.37 -33.47 6.95
C PHE A 31 39.10 -32.15 6.19
N GLY A 32 40.08 -31.24 6.18
CA GLY A 32 40.00 -29.94 5.49
C GLY A 32 39.62 -28.76 6.39
N VAL A 33 39.68 -27.56 5.84
CA VAL A 33 39.49 -26.28 6.58
C VAL A 33 38.11 -26.12 7.19
N ASN A 34 37.11 -26.88 6.71
CA ASN A 34 35.72 -26.85 7.16
C ASN A 34 35.35 -28.06 8.04
N ASN A 35 36.33 -28.86 8.47
CA ASN A 35 36.12 -30.01 9.35
C ASN A 35 35.61 -29.52 10.72
N LEU A 36 34.43 -29.97 11.13
CA LEU A 36 33.66 -29.52 12.32
C LEU A 36 32.94 -28.17 12.22
N ASP A 37 33.03 -27.46 11.09
CA ASP A 37 32.35 -26.16 10.94
C ASP A 37 30.89 -26.28 10.50
N TYR A 38 30.50 -27.42 9.91
CA TYR A 38 29.16 -27.66 9.38
C TYR A 38 28.65 -29.07 9.69
N THR A 39 27.34 -29.20 9.84
CA THR A 39 26.65 -30.49 10.03
C THR A 39 25.43 -30.62 9.14
N ALA A 40 25.20 -31.80 8.56
CA ALA A 40 23.98 -32.10 7.81
C ALA A 40 22.82 -32.60 8.70
N ARG A 41 23.06 -32.74 10.01
CA ARG A 41 22.16 -33.40 10.97
C ARG A 41 20.99 -32.55 11.44
N PHE A 42 21.01 -31.25 11.17
CA PHE A 42 19.96 -30.35 11.67
C PHE A 42 18.63 -30.62 10.94
N GLY A 43 17.59 -30.90 11.73
CA GLY A 43 16.28 -31.36 11.24
C GLY A 43 15.15 -31.10 12.23
N GLY A 44 14.00 -31.73 11.99
CA GLY A 44 12.79 -31.57 12.81
C GLY A 44 12.08 -30.22 12.60
N THR A 45 11.09 -29.92 13.46
CA THR A 45 10.31 -28.67 13.38
C THR A 45 11.16 -27.43 13.67
N SER A 46 12.20 -27.54 14.50
CA SER A 46 13.19 -26.49 14.72
C SER A 46 13.88 -26.06 13.43
N HIS A 47 14.17 -27.02 12.54
CA HIS A 47 14.71 -26.73 11.22
C HIS A 47 13.69 -26.03 10.32
N SER A 48 12.45 -26.53 10.29
CA SER A 48 11.37 -25.91 9.53
C SER A 48 11.17 -24.43 9.89
N CYS A 49 11.32 -24.07 11.17
CA CYS A 49 11.25 -22.68 11.64
C CYS A 49 12.28 -21.77 10.93
N SER A 50 13.54 -22.20 10.88
CA SER A 50 14.62 -21.43 10.24
C SER A 50 14.41 -21.24 8.72
N VAL A 51 13.84 -22.24 8.05
CA VAL A 51 13.50 -22.15 6.61
C VAL A 51 12.44 -21.07 6.40
N VAL A 52 11.37 -21.07 7.21
CA VAL A 52 10.31 -20.05 7.12
C VAL A 52 10.89 -18.66 7.43
N ALA A 53 11.76 -18.53 8.43
CA ALA A 53 12.42 -17.26 8.74
C ALA A 53 13.25 -16.73 7.56
N GLY A 54 13.96 -17.60 6.85
CA GLY A 54 14.69 -17.21 5.63
C GLY A 54 13.75 -16.72 4.52
N VAL A 55 12.60 -17.36 4.32
CA VAL A 55 11.59 -16.89 3.35
C VAL A 55 11.00 -15.54 3.76
N VAL A 56 10.72 -15.33 5.04
CA VAL A 56 10.27 -14.03 5.56
C VAL A 56 11.31 -12.94 5.31
N ALA A 57 12.60 -13.25 5.48
CA ALA A 57 13.66 -12.30 5.18
C ALA A 57 13.69 -11.90 3.70
N LEU A 58 13.43 -12.84 2.77
CA LEU A 58 13.30 -12.53 1.34
C LEU A 58 12.06 -11.69 1.02
N VAL A 59 10.93 -11.96 1.68
CA VAL A 59 9.70 -11.17 1.55
C VAL A 59 9.93 -9.73 2.00
N LEU A 60 10.59 -9.54 3.14
CA LEU A 60 10.87 -8.21 3.70
C LEU A 60 11.99 -7.48 2.97
N SER A 61 12.92 -8.18 2.32
CA SER A 61 13.98 -7.53 1.55
C SER A 61 13.45 -6.82 0.31
N VAL A 62 12.35 -7.31 -0.27
CA VAL A 62 11.67 -6.66 -1.41
C VAL A 62 10.58 -5.69 -0.99
N ASN A 63 9.92 -5.92 0.15
CA ASN A 63 8.91 -5.01 0.69
C ASN A 63 9.06 -4.86 2.21
N PRO A 64 9.91 -3.92 2.68
CA PRO A 64 10.17 -3.73 4.11
C PRO A 64 9.03 -3.05 4.87
N THR A 65 7.97 -2.61 4.17
CA THR A 65 6.84 -1.90 4.79
C THR A 65 5.74 -2.83 5.31
N LEU A 66 5.85 -4.14 5.02
CA LEU A 66 4.87 -5.14 5.43
C LEU A 66 4.84 -5.31 6.94
N THR A 67 3.63 -5.33 7.50
CA THR A 67 3.38 -5.70 8.88
C THR A 67 3.52 -7.22 9.08
N PRO A 68 3.76 -7.69 10.32
CA PRO A 68 3.80 -9.13 10.61
C PRO A 68 2.55 -9.89 10.14
N GLN A 69 1.36 -9.27 10.26
CA GLN A 69 0.10 -9.86 9.79
C GLN A 69 0.09 -10.01 8.26
N GLN A 70 0.50 -8.97 7.52
CA GLN A 70 0.58 -9.05 6.06
C GLN A 70 1.61 -10.09 5.59
N VAL A 71 2.75 -10.22 6.28
CA VAL A 71 3.72 -11.29 6.00
C VAL A 71 3.08 -12.66 6.22
N PHE A 72 2.37 -12.85 7.34
CA PHE A 72 1.66 -14.10 7.60
C PHE A 72 0.64 -14.41 6.51
N ASP A 73 -0.19 -13.43 6.12
CA ASP A 73 -1.21 -13.58 5.07
C ASP A 73 -0.59 -13.94 3.71
N ILE A 74 0.55 -13.33 3.37
CA ILE A 74 1.33 -13.70 2.18
C ILE A 74 1.79 -15.15 2.27
N LEU A 75 2.39 -15.57 3.38
CA LEU A 75 2.88 -16.94 3.52
C LEU A 75 1.77 -17.99 3.41
N ILE A 76 0.61 -17.76 4.03
CA ILE A 76 -0.48 -18.73 4.01
C ILE A 76 -1.20 -18.77 2.66
N SER A 77 -1.34 -17.63 1.98
CA SER A 77 -2.02 -17.55 0.68
C SER A 77 -1.18 -18.09 -0.47
N THR A 78 0.14 -18.11 -0.31
CA THR A 78 1.10 -18.57 -1.33
C THR A 78 1.63 -19.99 -1.11
N ALA A 79 1.32 -20.59 0.04
CA ALA A 79 1.73 -21.95 0.37
C ALA A 79 1.20 -22.98 -0.64
N ASN A 80 1.98 -24.02 -0.90
CA ASN A 80 1.54 -25.14 -1.74
C ASN A 80 0.95 -26.24 -0.86
N GLN A 81 -0.28 -26.63 -1.16
CA GLN A 81 -0.92 -27.78 -0.55
C GLN A 81 -0.25 -29.05 -1.03
N VAL A 82 0.44 -29.75 -0.14
CA VAL A 82 1.22 -30.96 -0.42
C VAL A 82 0.97 -32.02 0.65
N GLY A 83 1.57 -33.21 0.47
CA GLY A 83 1.56 -34.29 1.47
C GLY A 83 0.36 -35.24 1.38
N GLY A 84 -0.54 -35.07 0.40
CA GLY A 84 -1.70 -35.95 0.22
C GLY A 84 -2.81 -35.77 1.27
N TYR A 85 -2.73 -34.72 2.09
CA TYR A 85 -3.76 -34.37 3.07
C TYR A 85 -4.96 -33.69 2.42
N THR A 86 -6.13 -33.79 3.06
CA THR A 86 -7.32 -33.03 2.65
C THR A 86 -7.29 -31.65 3.30
N TYR A 87 -7.31 -30.59 2.49
CA TYR A 87 -7.33 -29.21 2.96
C TYR A 87 -8.77 -28.69 2.93
N THR A 88 -9.33 -28.38 4.09
CA THR A 88 -10.66 -27.75 4.22
C THR A 88 -10.47 -26.26 4.34
N ASN A 89 -11.10 -25.47 3.45
CA ASN A 89 -10.91 -24.01 3.37
C ASN A 89 -9.43 -23.61 3.28
N GLY A 90 -8.62 -24.38 2.55
CA GLY A 90 -7.21 -24.10 2.34
C GLY A 90 -6.27 -24.54 3.46
N ARG A 91 -6.77 -25.19 4.53
CA ARG A 91 -5.98 -25.63 5.69
C ARG A 91 -6.21 -27.11 6.04
N CYS A 92 -5.17 -27.80 6.45
CA CYS A 92 -5.25 -29.11 7.14
C CYS A 92 -4.55 -29.04 8.52
N ASN A 93 -4.71 -30.08 9.35
CA ASN A 93 -4.15 -30.09 10.70
C ASN A 93 -2.66 -30.45 10.72
N GLU A 94 -2.20 -31.19 9.71
CA GLU A 94 -0.84 -31.73 9.61
C GLU A 94 0.14 -30.70 9.04
N MET A 95 -0.30 -29.93 8.03
CA MET A 95 0.56 -29.00 7.29
C MET A 95 0.10 -27.54 7.36
N GLY A 96 -0.96 -27.23 8.11
CA GLY A 96 -1.55 -25.89 8.10
C GLY A 96 -2.03 -25.54 6.68
N TYR A 97 -1.57 -24.42 6.14
CA TYR A 97 -1.89 -23.98 4.77
C TYR A 97 -1.02 -24.63 3.68
N GLY A 98 -0.04 -25.45 4.08
CA GLY A 98 0.82 -26.19 3.17
C GLY A 98 2.31 -25.85 3.33
N ARG A 99 3.13 -26.29 2.37
CA ARG A 99 4.57 -26.00 2.34
C ARG A 99 4.79 -24.57 1.84
N VAL A 100 5.63 -23.80 2.54
CA VAL A 100 6.03 -22.45 2.12
C VAL A 100 6.60 -22.45 0.70
N ASN A 101 6.21 -21.46 -0.11
CA ASN A 101 6.72 -21.25 -1.46
C ASN A 101 7.39 -19.87 -1.54
N ALA A 102 8.73 -19.85 -1.52
CA ALA A 102 9.49 -18.61 -1.50
C ALA A 102 9.25 -17.73 -2.72
N HIS A 103 9.18 -18.33 -3.91
CA HIS A 103 8.94 -17.59 -5.16
C HIS A 103 7.58 -16.89 -5.16
N HIS A 104 6.50 -17.61 -4.84
CA HIS A 104 5.17 -17.02 -4.79
C HIS A 104 5.04 -15.97 -3.67
N ALA A 105 5.66 -16.21 -2.51
CA ALA A 105 5.67 -15.25 -1.41
C ALA A 105 6.36 -13.94 -1.79
N VAL A 106 7.54 -14.00 -2.43
CA VAL A 106 8.27 -12.81 -2.89
C VAL A 106 7.49 -12.07 -3.98
N VAL A 107 6.90 -12.77 -4.95
CA VAL A 107 6.05 -12.15 -5.98
C VAL A 107 4.84 -11.44 -5.35
N ALA A 108 4.19 -12.06 -4.37
CA ALA A 108 3.08 -11.43 -3.65
C ALA A 108 3.52 -10.19 -2.84
N ALA A 109 4.69 -10.23 -2.22
CA ALA A 109 5.26 -9.09 -1.50
C ALA A 109 5.54 -7.89 -2.41
N ILE A 110 6.02 -8.15 -3.63
CA ILE A 110 6.25 -7.12 -4.66
C ILE A 110 4.92 -6.53 -5.12
N ARG A 111 3.91 -7.37 -5.37
CA ARG A 111 2.55 -6.92 -5.71
C ARG A 111 1.87 -6.09 -4.62
N ALA A 112 2.36 -6.18 -3.39
CA ALA A 112 1.90 -5.37 -2.26
C ALA A 112 2.74 -4.09 -2.04
N LEU A 113 3.65 -3.74 -2.95
CA LEU A 113 4.42 -2.50 -2.85
C LEU A 113 3.51 -1.27 -3.00
N PRO A 114 3.70 -0.24 -2.17
CA PRO A 114 2.93 0.99 -2.31
C PRO A 114 3.46 1.84 -3.47
N LEU A 115 2.56 2.33 -4.32
CA LEU A 115 2.85 3.48 -5.18
C LEU A 115 2.80 4.74 -4.31
N SER A 116 3.98 5.29 -4.03
CA SER A 116 4.15 6.40 -3.08
C SER A 116 4.09 7.74 -3.79
N GLY A 117 3.41 8.71 -3.18
CA GLY A 117 3.36 10.08 -3.67
C GLY A 117 2.26 10.89 -2.97
N PRO A 118 2.22 12.20 -3.25
CA PRO A 118 1.27 13.09 -2.60
C PRO A 118 -0.18 12.73 -2.98
N SER A 119 -1.12 13.05 -2.08
CA SER A 119 -2.56 12.92 -2.32
C SER A 119 -3.15 14.14 -3.02
N ASN A 120 -2.34 15.16 -3.33
CA ASN A 120 -2.77 16.38 -3.97
C ASN A 120 -1.75 16.90 -5.00
N ILE A 121 -2.26 17.36 -6.15
CA ILE A 121 -1.48 18.00 -7.21
C ILE A 121 -2.12 19.36 -7.50
N CYS A 122 -1.43 20.44 -7.16
CA CYS A 122 -2.02 21.77 -7.22
C CYS A 122 -1.07 22.86 -7.70
N GLY A 123 -1.65 23.96 -8.19
CA GLY A 123 -0.89 25.14 -8.60
C GLY A 123 -0.08 24.92 -9.88
N GLN A 124 1.17 25.41 -9.88
CA GLN A 124 2.13 25.32 -10.99
C GLN A 124 3.34 24.43 -10.61
N GLY A 125 3.19 23.58 -9.59
CA GLY A 125 4.26 22.69 -9.13
C GLY A 125 4.27 21.34 -9.85
N THR A 126 5.43 20.67 -9.77
CA THR A 126 5.61 19.28 -10.19
C THR A 126 5.67 18.36 -8.98
N TYR A 127 5.15 17.15 -9.12
CA TYR A 127 5.05 16.16 -8.05
C TYR A 127 5.57 14.82 -8.53
N THR A 128 6.29 14.11 -7.66
CA THR A 128 6.91 12.83 -8.01
C THR A 128 6.20 11.69 -7.31
N TYR A 129 5.91 10.64 -8.08
CA TYR A 129 5.37 9.38 -7.61
C TYR A 129 6.40 8.28 -7.86
N THR A 130 6.57 7.39 -6.90
CA THR A 130 7.61 6.36 -6.93
C THR A 130 7.07 5.00 -6.55
N ILE A 131 7.56 3.97 -7.23
CA ILE A 131 7.35 2.58 -6.86
C ILE A 131 8.70 1.91 -6.66
N ASN A 132 8.93 1.37 -5.46
CA ASN A 132 10.23 0.82 -5.08
C ASN A 132 10.38 -0.64 -5.56
N LEU A 133 10.50 -0.82 -6.88
CA LEU A 133 10.69 -2.14 -7.47
C LEU A 133 12.16 -2.60 -7.38
N PRO A 134 12.41 -3.89 -7.10
CA PRO A 134 13.73 -4.47 -7.25
C PRO A 134 14.09 -4.61 -8.73
N ASN A 135 15.31 -4.23 -9.12
CA ASN A 135 15.86 -4.31 -10.49
C ASN A 135 15.21 -3.35 -11.52
N ASN A 136 15.85 -3.20 -12.69
CA ASN A 136 15.39 -2.38 -13.83
C ASN A 136 14.22 -3.03 -14.58
N ILE A 137 13.12 -3.26 -13.88
CA ILE A 137 11.89 -3.86 -14.42
C ILE A 137 11.13 -2.79 -15.19
N PRO A 138 10.73 -3.03 -16.45
CA PRO A 138 10.06 -2.01 -17.24
C PRO A 138 8.75 -1.60 -16.58
N VAL A 139 8.58 -0.29 -16.39
CA VAL A 139 7.34 0.33 -15.91
C VAL A 139 6.84 1.31 -16.96
N SER A 140 5.55 1.21 -17.27
CA SER A 140 4.84 2.22 -18.06
C SER A 140 3.92 3.02 -17.14
N TRP A 141 3.84 4.33 -17.32
CA TRP A 141 3.03 5.19 -16.49
C TRP A 141 1.78 5.65 -17.23
N ASN A 142 0.65 5.62 -16.53
CA ASN A 142 -0.62 6.14 -17.02
C ASN A 142 -1.25 7.05 -15.97
N VAL A 143 -1.89 8.13 -16.42
CA VAL A 143 -2.44 9.16 -15.54
C VAL A 143 -3.85 9.55 -15.99
N SER A 144 -4.66 10.06 -15.07
CA SER A 144 -5.97 10.61 -15.41
C SER A 144 -5.86 11.87 -16.29
N SER A 145 -6.91 12.19 -17.05
CA SER A 145 -6.89 13.26 -18.07
C SER A 145 -6.54 14.67 -17.55
N ASP A 146 -6.72 14.88 -16.25
CA ASP A 146 -6.45 16.11 -15.52
C ASP A 146 -5.02 16.23 -14.96
N ILE A 147 -4.21 15.19 -15.16
CA ILE A 147 -2.78 15.15 -14.85
C ILE A 147 -2.00 15.09 -16.17
N ARG A 148 -0.82 15.71 -16.19
CA ARG A 148 0.13 15.65 -17.29
C ARG A 148 1.46 15.10 -16.80
N ILE A 149 2.01 14.14 -17.52
CA ILE A 149 3.37 13.63 -17.27
C ILE A 149 4.38 14.67 -17.78
N VAL A 150 5.33 15.04 -16.91
CA VAL A 150 6.43 15.95 -17.21
C VAL A 150 7.69 15.17 -17.59
N SER A 151 8.00 14.12 -16.83
CA SER A 151 9.11 13.21 -17.10
C SER A 151 8.88 11.84 -16.47
N GLU A 152 9.52 10.83 -17.05
CA GLU A 152 9.44 9.45 -16.60
C GLU A 152 10.84 8.89 -16.36
N GLN A 153 10.95 8.08 -15.32
CA GLN A 153 12.04 7.16 -15.07
C GLN A 153 11.45 5.78 -14.83
N ASN A 154 12.29 4.76 -14.77
CA ASN A 154 11.81 3.39 -14.59
C ASN A 154 10.95 3.24 -13.32
N ASN A 155 11.41 3.72 -12.17
CA ASN A 155 10.69 3.55 -10.90
C ASN A 155 10.02 4.83 -10.40
N SER A 156 10.00 5.90 -11.22
CA SER A 156 9.36 7.16 -10.83
C SER A 156 8.76 7.91 -12.00
N VAL A 157 7.68 8.66 -11.74
CA VAL A 157 7.10 9.61 -12.68
C VAL A 157 6.97 10.96 -12.01
N THR A 158 7.36 12.01 -12.73
CA THR A 158 7.10 13.38 -12.33
C THR A 158 5.93 13.91 -13.16
N VAL A 159 4.92 14.38 -12.47
CA VAL A 159 3.66 14.87 -13.04
C VAL A 159 3.40 16.31 -12.60
N GLU A 160 2.54 16.98 -13.36
CA GLU A 160 1.92 18.23 -12.99
C GLU A 160 0.42 18.15 -13.25
N ARG A 161 -0.33 19.10 -12.70
CA ARG A 161 -1.73 19.27 -13.10
C ARG A 161 -1.77 19.66 -14.58
N ASN A 162 -2.61 19.01 -15.37
CA ASN A 162 -2.79 19.36 -16.79
C ASN A 162 -3.21 20.84 -16.91
N PRO A 163 -2.43 21.70 -17.59
CA PRO A 163 -2.72 23.13 -17.69
C PRO A 163 -4.13 23.46 -18.20
N ASN A 164 -4.69 22.60 -19.05
CA ASN A 164 -5.96 22.76 -19.73
C ASN A 164 -7.19 22.38 -18.88
N THR A 165 -7.00 21.88 -17.66
CA THR A 165 -8.13 21.66 -16.75
C THR A 165 -8.52 22.93 -16.01
N TYR A 166 -9.82 23.11 -15.80
CA TYR A 166 -10.39 24.28 -15.11
C TYR A 166 -11.24 23.87 -13.90
N TYR A 167 -11.43 22.56 -13.71
CA TYR A 167 -12.19 21.96 -12.62
C TYR A 167 -11.24 21.36 -11.59
N MET A 168 -11.75 21.19 -10.38
CA MET A 168 -11.13 20.35 -9.38
C MET A 168 -11.61 18.91 -9.59
N TYR A 169 -10.68 17.95 -9.53
CA TYR A 169 -10.98 16.52 -9.57
C TYR A 169 -10.58 15.91 -8.23
N THR A 170 -11.35 14.91 -7.79
CA THR A 170 -11.17 14.23 -6.49
C THR A 170 -10.91 12.75 -6.64
N ASP A 171 -11.00 12.24 -7.86
CA ASP A 171 -10.86 10.83 -8.25
C ASP A 171 -9.70 10.63 -9.23
N SER A 172 -8.79 11.62 -9.31
CA SER A 172 -7.61 11.54 -10.16
C SER A 172 -6.71 10.39 -9.73
N TYR A 173 -6.00 9.82 -10.70
CA TYR A 173 -5.20 8.64 -10.47
C TYR A 173 -3.88 8.65 -11.23
N ILE A 174 -2.94 7.88 -10.69
CA ILE A 174 -1.68 7.52 -11.36
C ILE A 174 -1.53 6.02 -11.25
N VAL A 175 -1.25 5.38 -12.38
CA VAL A 175 -1.04 3.95 -12.52
C VAL A 175 0.39 3.70 -12.99
N ALA A 176 1.06 2.77 -12.33
CA ALA A 176 2.32 2.18 -12.75
C ALA A 176 2.05 0.75 -13.25
N ASP A 177 2.14 0.54 -14.55
CA ASP A 177 2.02 -0.77 -15.17
C ASP A 177 3.40 -1.43 -15.24
N VAL A 178 3.61 -2.44 -14.40
CA VAL A 178 4.87 -3.17 -14.30
C VAL A 178 4.82 -4.38 -15.21
N GLY A 179 5.76 -4.46 -16.14
CA GLY A 179 5.87 -5.55 -17.10
C GLY A 179 6.43 -6.85 -16.50
N GLU A 180 7.00 -7.68 -17.36
CA GLU A 180 7.61 -8.94 -16.94
C GLU A 180 8.73 -8.73 -15.91
N PRO A 181 8.87 -9.62 -14.91
CA PRO A 181 8.16 -10.89 -14.73
C PRO A 181 6.84 -10.78 -13.94
N TYR A 182 6.47 -9.59 -13.43
CA TYR A 182 5.38 -9.47 -12.47
C TYR A 182 4.00 -9.24 -13.10
N ASN A 183 3.96 -8.54 -14.25
CA ASN A 183 2.76 -8.22 -15.02
C ASN A 183 1.60 -7.76 -14.12
N SER A 184 1.81 -6.62 -13.46
CA SER A 184 0.94 -6.10 -12.41
C SER A 184 0.83 -4.58 -12.47
N SER A 185 -0.35 -4.05 -12.17
CA SER A 185 -0.60 -2.60 -12.12
C SER A 185 -0.72 -2.13 -10.67
N TYR A 186 -0.08 -1.00 -10.38
CA TYR A 186 -0.13 -0.34 -9.07
C TYR A 186 -0.77 1.01 -9.24
N GLU A 187 -1.69 1.35 -8.36
CA GLU A 187 -2.49 2.55 -8.53
C GLU A 187 -2.48 3.43 -7.28
N ARG A 188 -2.33 4.73 -7.51
CA ARG A 188 -2.54 5.79 -6.54
C ARG A 188 -3.79 6.54 -6.96
N LYS A 189 -4.90 6.22 -6.31
CA LYS A 189 -6.22 6.83 -6.50
C LYS A 189 -6.42 8.00 -5.57
N ASP A 190 -7.60 8.62 -5.72
CA ASP A 190 -8.14 9.59 -4.77
C ASP A 190 -7.25 10.83 -4.65
N ILE A 191 -6.48 11.11 -5.70
CA ILE A 191 -5.63 12.29 -5.79
C ILE A 191 -6.55 13.47 -6.09
N ILE A 192 -6.37 14.54 -5.32
CA ILE A 192 -7.08 15.79 -5.55
C ILE A 192 -6.25 16.67 -6.48
N THR A 193 -6.78 17.00 -7.67
CA THR A 193 -6.14 17.95 -8.58
C THR A 193 -6.94 19.24 -8.66
N TRP A 194 -6.27 20.39 -8.57
CA TRP A 194 -6.95 21.68 -8.77
C TRP A 194 -6.03 22.80 -9.22
N LYS A 195 -6.62 23.77 -9.93
CA LYS A 195 -6.00 25.07 -10.22
C LYS A 195 -6.39 26.08 -9.15
N GLN A 196 -5.43 26.84 -8.64
CA GLN A 196 -5.69 27.96 -7.73
C GLN A 196 -6.62 28.98 -8.40
N GLY A 197 -7.64 29.46 -7.67
CA GLY A 197 -8.64 30.40 -8.20
C GLY A 197 -9.71 29.78 -9.10
N SER A 198 -9.88 28.46 -9.08
CA SER A 198 -11.00 27.80 -9.77
C SER A 198 -12.33 28.15 -9.09
N ILE A 199 -13.29 28.67 -9.86
CA ILE A 199 -14.57 29.22 -9.37
C ILE A 199 -15.79 28.32 -9.65
N ARG A 200 -15.63 27.20 -10.38
CA ARG A 200 -16.72 26.25 -10.64
C ARG A 200 -16.64 25.12 -9.62
N THR A 201 -17.28 25.35 -8.48
CA THR A 201 -17.28 24.50 -7.27
C THR A 201 -18.62 23.81 -7.04
N THR A 202 -19.52 23.75 -8.03
CA THR A 202 -20.87 23.17 -7.89
C THR A 202 -20.86 21.70 -7.46
N ASP A 203 -19.71 21.02 -7.52
CA ASP A 203 -19.51 19.67 -7.01
C ASP A 203 -18.69 19.57 -5.71
N LEU A 204 -18.29 20.70 -5.11
CA LEU A 204 -17.48 20.72 -3.88
C LEU A 204 -18.27 21.14 -2.65
N ILE A 205 -19.30 21.97 -2.82
CA ILE A 205 -20.06 22.55 -1.71
C ILE A 205 -21.53 22.19 -1.91
N ASP A 206 -22.09 21.43 -0.97
CA ASP A 206 -23.53 21.26 -0.87
C ASP A 206 -24.12 22.49 -0.18
N ILE A 207 -25.04 23.17 -0.86
CA ILE A 207 -25.80 24.28 -0.30
C ILE A 207 -27.25 23.83 -0.14
N SER A 208 -27.73 23.87 1.09
CA SER A 208 -29.15 23.65 1.42
C SER A 208 -29.74 24.93 1.98
N SER A 209 -31.03 25.14 1.72
CA SER A 209 -31.79 26.27 2.27
C SER A 209 -32.90 25.76 3.16
N SER A 210 -33.07 26.36 4.33
CA SER A 210 -34.25 26.19 5.16
C SER A 210 -34.98 27.52 5.27
N PRO A 211 -36.33 27.53 5.26
CA PRO A 211 -37.08 28.69 5.75
C PRO A 211 -36.65 28.96 7.20
N ASP A 212 -36.62 30.22 7.62
CA ASP A 212 -36.68 30.50 9.05
C ASP A 212 -38.11 30.19 9.56
N ASP A 213 -38.27 30.09 10.88
CA ASP A 213 -39.58 29.78 11.52
C ASP A 213 -40.67 30.84 11.24
N TYR A 214 -40.34 31.93 10.53
CA TYR A 214 -41.18 33.12 10.34
C TYR A 214 -41.37 33.55 8.87
N GLY A 215 -40.87 32.80 7.89
CA GLY A 215 -41.03 33.07 6.46
C GLY A 215 -40.24 34.28 5.92
N GLN A 216 -39.18 34.70 6.59
CA GLN A 216 -38.22 35.72 6.15
C GLN A 216 -36.83 35.07 5.87
N PRO A 217 -35.81 35.80 5.36
CA PRO A 217 -34.96 35.33 4.25
C PRO A 217 -34.34 33.95 4.47
N TYR A 218 -34.31 33.14 3.40
CA TYR A 218 -33.75 31.79 3.39
C TYR A 218 -32.41 31.73 4.14
N ARG A 219 -32.36 30.89 5.17
CA ARG A 219 -31.09 30.52 5.81
C ARG A 219 -30.43 29.46 4.95
N TYR A 220 -29.20 29.73 4.55
CA TYR A 220 -28.40 28.82 3.77
C TYR A 220 -27.38 28.13 4.65
N THR A 221 -27.24 26.82 4.46
CA THR A 221 -26.17 26.00 5.03
C THR A 221 -25.28 25.55 3.88
N ALA A 222 -24.00 25.89 3.92
CA ALA A 222 -23.00 25.42 2.98
C ALA A 222 -21.98 24.53 3.70
N GLN A 223 -21.68 23.37 3.13
CA GLN A 223 -20.70 22.41 3.65
C GLN A 223 -19.96 21.74 2.48
N LEU A 224 -18.76 21.23 2.73
CA LEU A 224 -18.08 20.43 1.71
C LEU A 224 -18.85 19.14 1.43
N LYS A 225 -18.91 18.74 0.16
CA LYS A 225 -19.65 17.57 -0.30
C LYS A 225 -18.98 16.27 0.17
N GLY A 226 -19.76 15.37 0.75
CA GLY A 226 -19.30 14.03 1.12
C GLY A 226 -18.10 14.02 2.07
N ASP A 227 -17.07 13.26 1.71
CA ASP A 227 -15.87 13.06 2.53
C ASP A 227 -14.74 14.07 2.21
N LEU A 228 -14.97 15.05 1.32
CA LEU A 228 -13.98 16.05 0.91
C LEU A 228 -13.34 16.75 2.11
N LEU A 229 -14.12 17.06 3.14
CA LEU A 229 -13.65 17.66 4.37
C LEU A 229 -12.49 16.88 5.03
N TYR A 230 -12.52 15.55 4.97
CA TYR A 230 -11.53 14.67 5.58
C TYR A 230 -10.32 14.40 4.67
N ARG A 231 -10.41 14.82 3.41
CA ARG A 231 -9.40 14.56 2.38
C ARG A 231 -8.57 15.79 2.04
N LEU A 232 -9.00 16.97 2.45
CA LEU A 232 -8.23 18.19 2.25
C LEU A 232 -6.97 18.21 3.12
N PRO A 233 -5.82 18.65 2.56
CA PRO A 233 -4.57 18.74 3.31
C PRO A 233 -4.58 19.83 4.40
N ARG A 234 -5.57 20.74 4.36
CA ARG A 234 -5.81 21.78 5.37
C ARG A 234 -7.31 22.00 5.51
N ALA A 235 -7.75 22.34 6.72
CA ALA A 235 -9.12 22.77 6.95
C ALA A 235 -9.51 23.93 6.01
N PRO A 236 -10.71 23.89 5.40
CA PRO A 236 -11.15 24.95 4.51
C PRO A 236 -11.36 26.25 5.30
N GLU A 237 -11.03 27.37 4.66
CA GLU A 237 -11.40 28.69 5.15
C GLU A 237 -12.65 29.15 4.42
N TRP A 238 -13.64 29.57 5.19
CA TRP A 238 -14.94 29.97 4.67
C TRP A 238 -15.12 31.48 4.74
N SER A 239 -15.68 32.05 3.69
CA SER A 239 -16.12 33.44 3.66
C SER A 239 -17.39 33.55 2.83
N VAL A 240 -18.18 34.58 3.11
CA VAL A 240 -19.39 34.91 2.35
C VAL A 240 -19.18 36.24 1.63
N SER A 241 -19.79 36.39 0.45
CA SER A 241 -19.70 37.63 -0.33
C SER A 241 -20.39 38.80 0.37
N ALA A 242 -20.02 40.03 0.00
CA ALA A 242 -20.69 41.23 0.49
C ALA A 242 -22.20 41.18 0.21
N GLY A 243 -23.01 41.49 1.22
CA GLY A 243 -24.49 41.39 1.18
C GLY A 243 -25.06 40.11 1.81
N LEU A 244 -24.21 39.16 2.21
CA LEU A 244 -24.58 38.01 3.02
C LEU A 244 -24.07 38.17 4.46
N ASN A 245 -24.84 37.66 5.42
CA ASN A 245 -24.46 37.71 6.83
C ASN A 245 -24.08 36.31 7.33
N LEU A 246 -22.83 36.14 7.78
CA LEU A 246 -22.33 34.87 8.30
C LEU A 246 -22.80 34.69 9.75
N GLU A 247 -23.63 33.68 9.99
CA GLU A 247 -24.22 33.41 11.32
C GLU A 247 -23.43 32.36 12.09
N PHE A 248 -22.80 31.42 11.39
CA PHE A 248 -22.10 30.29 12.00
C PHE A 248 -20.97 29.79 11.10
N ASN A 249 -19.87 29.39 11.72
CA ASN A 249 -18.75 28.72 11.07
C ASN A 249 -18.03 27.84 12.10
N ASP A 250 -18.01 26.53 11.88
CA ASP A 250 -17.26 25.56 12.70
C ASP A 250 -16.05 24.95 11.97
N GLY A 251 -15.71 25.50 10.80
CA GLY A 251 -14.67 25.00 9.90
C GLY A 251 -15.12 23.86 8.98
N THR A 252 -16.20 23.15 9.32
CA THR A 252 -16.75 22.05 8.50
C THR A 252 -17.92 22.51 7.64
N MET A 253 -18.69 23.46 8.15
CA MET A 253 -19.82 24.08 7.49
C MET A 253 -19.97 25.54 7.91
N ILE A 254 -20.65 26.32 7.08
CA ILE A 254 -21.12 27.66 7.41
C ILE A 254 -22.63 27.78 7.29
N ARG A 255 -23.22 28.67 8.10
CA ARG A 255 -24.58 29.17 7.89
C ARG A 255 -24.57 30.66 7.65
N PHE A 256 -25.36 31.10 6.68
CA PHE A 256 -25.48 32.50 6.33
C PHE A 256 -26.89 32.84 5.84
N THR A 257 -27.26 34.10 5.95
CA THR A 257 -28.51 34.65 5.47
C THR A 257 -28.25 35.71 4.40
N SER A 258 -29.17 35.87 3.45
CA SER A 258 -29.15 37.04 2.57
C SER A 258 -29.72 38.23 3.32
N ASN A 259 -29.06 39.39 3.25
CA ASN A 259 -29.72 40.62 3.65
C ASN A 259 -30.98 40.77 2.80
N SER A 260 -32.15 40.89 3.43
CA SER A 260 -33.32 41.41 2.72
C SER A 260 -32.89 42.77 2.17
N LEU A 261 -32.93 42.93 0.84
CA LEU A 261 -33.01 44.27 0.28
C LEU A 261 -34.29 44.87 0.86
N GLU A 262 -34.17 45.68 1.91
CA GLU A 262 -35.23 46.61 2.26
C GLU A 262 -35.49 47.43 1.00
N GLY A 263 -36.77 47.45 0.58
CA GLY A 263 -37.18 47.84 -0.76
C GLY A 263 -36.66 49.19 -1.23
N GLU A 264 -36.27 49.23 -2.51
CA GLU A 264 -36.49 50.39 -3.36
C GLU A 264 -37.89 50.35 -3.97
#